data_AF-A0A7K6Z1E1-F1
#
_entry.id   AF-A0A7K6Z1E1-F1
#
_cell.length_a   1.000
_cell.length_b   1.000
_cell.length_c   1.000
_cell.angle_alpha   90.00
_cell.angle_beta   90.00
_cell.angle_gamma   90.00
#
_symmetry.space_group_name_H-M   'P 1'
#
loop_
_entity.id
_entity.type
_entity.pdbx_description
1 polymer ?
#
loop_
_entity_poly.entity_id
_entity_poly.type
_entity_poly.pdbx_seq_one_letter_code
_entity_poly.pdbx_strand_id
1 'polypeptide(L)'
;QLLGNQDHIKAELEKLKQTYDSQQQKLEDSVIAMRKELQEAKAAIGDTQRKLVEQSAVLLTSQSQLQEVEAENSQLQLRLKQLNEEYRSRLTQYIKDVADYMDSKSSNMAGPSKAPADHTHMKRFVDSMLKDIRASYKSREEQLAGATRGYKKRMKNLVKKHENLLIAYGLQREQIRSLGSSATDCGPAELHFSITDPELLTNTTRELNRLREHKAKLEMQLHELQK
;
A
#
# COMPACT_ATOMS: atom_id res chain seq x y z
N GLN A 1 -21.74 -70.10 -59.04
CA GLN A 1 -20.78 -69.38 -58.17
C GLN A 1 -21.06 -67.86 -58.06
N LEU A 2 -22.23 -67.33 -58.47
CA LEU A 2 -22.49 -65.88 -58.44
C LEU A 2 -22.98 -65.31 -57.10
N LEU A 3 -23.69 -66.09 -56.27
CA LEU A 3 -24.25 -65.59 -55.00
C LEU A 3 -23.17 -65.25 -53.96
N GLY A 4 -22.08 -66.03 -53.89
CA GLY A 4 -20.98 -65.76 -52.95
C GLY A 4 -20.24 -64.44 -53.19
N ASN A 5 -20.22 -63.94 -54.44
CA ASN A 5 -19.61 -62.65 -54.75
C ASN A 5 -20.52 -61.46 -54.36
N GLN A 6 -21.84 -61.64 -54.42
CA GLN A 6 -22.80 -60.59 -54.06
C GLN A 6 -22.82 -60.33 -52.54
N ASP A 7 -22.75 -61.39 -51.74
CA ASP A 7 -22.67 -61.28 -50.29
C ASP A 7 -21.33 -60.69 -49.82
N HIS A 8 -20.23 -61.03 -50.51
CA HIS A 8 -18.92 -60.47 -50.23
C HIS A 8 -18.87 -58.96 -50.50
N ILE A 9 -19.39 -58.50 -51.65
CA ILE A 9 -19.47 -57.07 -52.00
C ILE A 9 -20.33 -56.32 -50.96
N LYS A 10 -21.45 -56.91 -50.53
CA LYS A 10 -22.33 -56.31 -49.53
C LYS A 10 -21.63 -56.17 -48.16
N ALA A 11 -20.84 -57.16 -47.76
CA ALA A 11 -20.08 -57.11 -46.52
C ALA A 11 -18.97 -56.05 -46.55
N GLU A 12 -18.27 -55.90 -47.67
CA GLU A 12 -17.25 -54.85 -47.84
C GLU A 12 -17.86 -53.44 -47.87
N LEU A 13 -19.04 -53.28 -48.50
CA LEU A 13 -19.80 -52.03 -48.45
C LEU A 13 -20.23 -51.66 -47.02
N GLU A 14 -20.69 -52.63 -46.24
CA GLU A 14 -21.10 -52.39 -44.86
C GLU A 14 -19.89 -52.01 -43.98
N LYS A 15 -18.74 -52.66 -44.15
CA LYS A 15 -17.50 -52.26 -43.48
C LYS A 15 -17.09 -50.84 -43.85
N LEU A 16 -17.12 -50.49 -45.15
CA LEU A 16 -16.76 -49.16 -45.62
C LEU A 16 -17.67 -48.09 -45.00
N LYS A 17 -18.97 -48.35 -44.96
CA LYS A 17 -19.95 -47.49 -44.30
C LYS A 17 -19.67 -47.32 -42.82
N GLN A 18 -19.42 -48.41 -42.09
CA GLN A 18 -19.06 -48.34 -40.66
C GLN A 18 -17.77 -47.55 -40.40
N THR A 19 -16.75 -47.71 -41.26
CA THR A 19 -15.53 -46.91 -41.14
C THR A 19 -15.77 -45.43 -41.42
N TYR A 20 -16.62 -45.12 -42.40
CA TYR A 20 -16.98 -43.73 -42.71
C TYR A 20 -17.76 -43.09 -41.56
N ASP A 21 -18.78 -43.77 -41.04
CA ASP A 21 -19.59 -43.29 -39.91
C ASP A 21 -18.71 -43.07 -38.66
N SER A 22 -17.76 -43.98 -38.39
CA SER A 22 -16.81 -43.83 -37.28
C SER A 22 -15.86 -42.64 -37.48
N GLN A 23 -15.37 -42.42 -38.70
CA GLN A 23 -14.53 -41.27 -39.01
C GLN A 23 -15.32 -39.95 -38.90
N GLN A 24 -16.57 -39.94 -39.37
CA GLN A 24 -17.44 -38.78 -39.26
C GLN A 24 -17.73 -38.44 -37.79
N GLN A 25 -18.07 -39.42 -36.96
CA GLN A 25 -18.29 -39.20 -35.53
C GLN A 25 -17.05 -38.62 -34.85
N LYS A 26 -15.85 -39.16 -35.14
CA LYS A 26 -14.59 -38.64 -34.59
C LYS A 26 -14.32 -37.18 -34.99
N LEU A 27 -14.66 -36.81 -36.23
CA LEU A 27 -14.53 -35.44 -36.69
C LEU A 27 -15.53 -34.51 -35.98
N GLU A 28 -16.78 -34.94 -35.83
CA GLU A 28 -17.80 -34.18 -35.11
C GLU A 28 -17.42 -33.96 -33.63
N ASP A 29 -16.96 -35.02 -32.96
CA ASP A 29 -16.48 -34.94 -31.57
C ASP A 29 -15.27 -34.00 -31.44
N SER A 30 -14.33 -34.07 -32.39
CA SER A 30 -13.17 -33.18 -32.44
C SER A 30 -13.56 -31.71 -32.65
N VAL A 31 -14.53 -31.43 -33.52
CA VAL A 31 -15.07 -30.08 -33.74
C VAL A 31 -15.76 -29.55 -32.48
N ILE A 32 -16.50 -30.39 -31.77
CA ILE A 32 -17.15 -30.01 -30.50
C ILE A 32 -16.09 -29.68 -29.45
N ALA A 33 -15.06 -30.51 -29.30
CA ALA A 33 -13.95 -30.27 -28.39
C ALA A 33 -13.23 -28.94 -28.70
N MET A 34 -12.84 -28.72 -29.96
CA MET A 34 -12.20 -27.47 -30.38
C MET A 34 -13.08 -26.22 -30.13
N ARG A 35 -14.40 -26.33 -30.35
CA ARG A 35 -15.33 -25.23 -30.06
C ARG A 35 -15.38 -24.90 -28.57
N LYS A 36 -15.38 -25.92 -27.71
CA LYS A 36 -15.36 -25.75 -26.26
C LYS A 36 -14.06 -25.08 -25.81
N GLU A 37 -12.91 -25.57 -26.26
CA GLU A 37 -11.60 -24.97 -25.96
C GLU A 37 -11.52 -23.51 -26.44
N LEU A 38 -12.03 -23.21 -27.63
CA LEU A 38 -12.07 -21.84 -28.15
C LEU A 38 -12.95 -20.92 -27.28
N GLN A 39 -14.08 -21.41 -26.79
CA GLN A 39 -14.96 -20.64 -25.92
C GLN A 39 -14.29 -20.36 -24.56
N GLU A 40 -13.65 -21.37 -23.97
CA GLU A 40 -12.90 -21.23 -22.72
C GLU A 40 -11.73 -20.25 -22.87
N ALA A 41 -10.97 -20.35 -23.97
CA ALA A 41 -9.89 -19.42 -24.28
C ALA A 41 -10.40 -17.97 -24.41
N LYS A 42 -11.53 -17.76 -25.10
CA LYS A 42 -12.15 -16.42 -25.22
C LYS A 42 -12.60 -15.86 -23.87
N ALA A 43 -13.18 -16.70 -23.00
CA ALA A 43 -13.57 -16.28 -21.66
C ALA A 43 -12.35 -15.88 -20.83
N ALA A 44 -11.29 -16.68 -20.85
CA ALA A 44 -10.03 -16.38 -20.17
C ALA A 44 -9.40 -15.07 -20.65
N ILE A 45 -9.37 -14.83 -21.97
CA ILE A 45 -8.90 -13.57 -22.55
C ILE A 45 -9.74 -12.40 -22.03
N GLY A 46 -11.07 -12.51 -22.03
CA GLY A 46 -11.95 -11.47 -21.48
C GLY A 46 -11.67 -11.14 -20.01
N ASP A 47 -11.44 -12.16 -19.19
CA ASP A 47 -11.14 -11.97 -17.76
C ASP A 47 -9.76 -11.35 -17.53
N THR A 48 -8.74 -11.76 -18.30
CA THR A 48 -7.41 -11.13 -18.25
C THR A 48 -7.45 -9.67 -18.70
N GLN A 49 -8.23 -9.35 -19.74
CA GLN A 49 -8.43 -7.97 -20.20
C GLN A 49 -9.09 -7.11 -19.12
N ARG A 50 -10.13 -7.63 -18.44
CA ARG A 50 -10.81 -6.92 -17.36
C ARG A 50 -9.86 -6.63 -16.19
N LYS A 51 -9.09 -7.64 -15.77
CA LYS A 51 -8.06 -7.49 -14.71
C LYS A 51 -7.00 -6.47 -15.10
N LEU A 52 -6.55 -6.48 -16.36
CA LEU A 52 -5.55 -5.53 -16.86
C LEU A 52 -6.06 -4.08 -16.79
N VAL A 53 -7.33 -3.85 -17.16
CA VAL A 53 -7.96 -2.52 -17.09
C VAL A 53 -8.09 -2.06 -15.64
N GLU A 54 -8.55 -2.95 -14.74
CA GLU A 54 -8.65 -2.65 -13.31
C GLU A 54 -7.29 -2.28 -12.70
N GLN A 55 -6.25 -3.07 -12.98
CA GLN A 55 -4.89 -2.80 -12.53
C GLN A 55 -4.34 -1.49 -13.11
N SER A 56 -4.64 -1.19 -14.38
CA SER A 56 -4.23 0.07 -15.00
C SER A 56 -4.88 1.28 -14.32
N ALA A 57 -6.16 1.19 -13.96
CA ALA A 57 -6.86 2.26 -13.22
C ALA A 57 -6.27 2.46 -11.82
N VAL A 58 -5.95 1.37 -11.11
CA VAL A 58 -5.31 1.43 -9.79
C VAL A 58 -3.89 2.04 -9.90
N LEU A 59 -3.12 1.66 -10.91
CA LEU A 59 -1.78 2.21 -11.13
C LEU A 59 -1.84 3.72 -11.39
N LEU A 60 -2.74 4.17 -12.27
CA LEU A 60 -2.91 5.60 -12.58
C LEU A 60 -3.31 6.41 -11.35
N THR A 61 -4.26 5.90 -10.55
CA THR A 61 -4.68 6.59 -9.32
C THR A 61 -3.54 6.64 -8.29
N SER A 62 -2.77 5.56 -8.13
CA SER A 62 -1.58 5.55 -7.27
C SER A 62 -0.51 6.53 -7.75
N GLN A 63 -0.29 6.63 -9.06
CA GLN A 63 0.71 7.54 -9.64
C GLN A 63 0.32 9.01 -9.45
N SER A 64 -0.97 9.33 -9.60
CA SER A 64 -1.49 10.67 -9.28
C SER A 64 -1.29 11.03 -7.81
N GLN A 65 -1.55 10.10 -6.88
CA GLN A 65 -1.35 10.32 -5.45
C GLN A 65 0.12 10.52 -5.10
N LEU A 66 1.03 9.78 -5.76
CA LEU A 66 2.47 9.97 -5.58
C LEU A 66 2.89 11.38 -5.97
N GLN A 67 2.46 11.86 -7.13
CA GLN A 67 2.78 13.21 -7.61
C GLN A 67 2.24 14.31 -6.68
N GLU A 68 1.03 14.14 -6.14
CA GLU A 68 0.45 15.06 -5.17
C GLU A 68 1.30 15.15 -3.90
N VAL A 69 1.70 13.99 -3.34
CA VAL A 69 2.55 13.93 -2.15
C VAL A 69 3.96 14.48 -2.40
N GLU A 70 4.54 14.25 -3.58
CA GLU A 70 5.83 14.82 -3.97
C GLU A 70 5.78 16.36 -4.07
N ALA A 71 4.69 16.90 -4.60
CA ALA A 71 4.45 18.33 -4.65
C ALA A 71 4.29 18.93 -3.25
N GLU A 72 3.50 18.30 -2.38
CA GLU A 72 3.36 18.72 -0.98
C GLU A 72 4.70 18.69 -0.23
N ASN A 73 5.49 17.64 -0.42
CA ASN A 73 6.82 17.53 0.20
C ASN A 73 7.73 18.67 -0.23
N SER A 74 7.75 18.98 -1.53
CA SER A 74 8.53 20.09 -2.07
C SER A 74 8.10 21.45 -1.49
N GLN A 75 6.79 21.67 -1.34
CA GLN A 75 6.25 22.88 -0.71
C GLN A 75 6.64 22.98 0.77
N LEU A 76 6.52 21.89 1.52
CA LEU A 76 6.90 21.84 2.94
C LEU A 76 8.39 22.10 3.13
N GLN A 77 9.24 21.53 2.27
CA GLN A 77 10.68 21.80 2.28
C GLN A 77 11.00 23.27 2.04
N LEU A 78 10.33 23.91 1.07
CA LEU A 78 10.48 25.34 0.83
C LEU A 78 10.06 26.17 2.05
N ARG A 79 8.91 25.83 2.66
CA ARG A 79 8.42 26.53 3.84
C ARG A 79 9.36 26.41 5.03
N LEU A 80 9.98 25.24 5.21
CA LEU A 80 11.00 25.02 6.24
C LEU A 80 12.24 25.88 5.99
N LYS A 81 12.72 25.98 4.73
CA LYS A 81 13.85 26.84 4.37
C LYS A 81 13.56 28.32 4.67
N GLN A 82 12.37 28.81 4.30
CA GLN A 82 11.94 30.18 4.59
C GLN A 82 11.92 30.45 6.10
N LEU A 83 11.30 29.57 6.89
CA LEU A 83 11.21 29.75 8.33
C LEU A 83 12.58 29.70 9.01
N ASN A 84 13.49 28.86 8.51
CA ASN A 84 14.87 28.81 9.01
C ASN A 84 15.62 30.11 8.72
N GLU A 85 15.43 30.68 7.53
CA GLU A 85 16.05 31.95 7.16
C GLU A 85 15.50 33.12 7.98
N GLU A 86 14.18 33.16 8.23
CA GLU A 86 13.57 34.13 9.13
C GLU A 86 14.14 34.03 10.55
N TYR A 87 14.33 32.81 11.06
CA TYR A 87 14.92 32.58 12.37
C TYR A 87 16.38 33.04 12.44
N ARG A 88 17.19 32.71 11.41
CA ARG A 88 18.59 33.19 11.31
C ARG A 88 18.67 34.70 11.21
N SER A 89 17.83 35.33 10.41
CA SER A 89 17.77 36.78 10.26
C SER A 89 17.47 37.47 11.58
N ARG A 90 16.48 36.97 12.34
CA ARG A 90 16.16 37.50 13.67
C ARG A 90 17.31 37.35 14.66
N LEU A 91 17.96 36.19 14.69
CA LEU A 91 19.12 35.96 15.55
C LEU A 91 20.28 36.91 15.21
N THR A 92 20.58 37.10 13.93
CA THR A 92 21.61 38.04 13.49
C THR A 92 21.27 39.47 13.90
N GLN A 93 20.01 39.89 13.73
CA GLN A 93 19.57 41.21 14.18
C GLN A 93 19.72 41.39 15.69
N TYR A 94 19.33 40.39 16.48
CA TYR A 94 19.51 40.41 17.93
C TYR A 94 20.97 40.53 18.35
N ILE A 95 21.87 39.80 17.69
CA ILE A 95 23.31 39.89 17.96
C ILE A 95 23.82 41.30 17.61
N LYS A 96 23.38 41.84 16.48
CA LYS A 96 23.74 43.20 16.04
C LYS A 96 23.24 44.25 17.02
N ASP A 97 21.98 44.18 17.45
CA ASP A 97 21.40 45.13 18.41
C ASP A 97 22.15 45.11 19.75
N VAL A 98 22.59 43.93 20.20
CA VAL A 98 23.42 43.80 21.41
C VAL A 98 24.81 44.40 21.20
N ALA A 99 25.43 44.20 20.04
CA ALA A 99 26.73 44.79 19.71
C ALA A 99 26.66 46.33 19.61
N ASP A 100 25.68 46.86 18.87
CA ASP A 100 25.45 48.30 18.70
C ASP A 100 25.17 48.99 20.06
N TYR A 101 24.46 48.31 20.97
CA TYR A 101 24.26 48.80 22.33
C TYR A 101 25.56 48.84 23.15
N MET A 102 26.41 47.81 23.03
CA MET A 102 27.70 47.76 23.74
C MET A 102 28.68 48.81 23.20
N ASP A 103 28.71 49.03 21.89
CA ASP A 103 29.56 50.04 21.24
C ASP A 103 29.11 51.46 21.59
N SER A 104 27.81 51.75 21.56
CA SER A 104 27.26 53.06 21.96
C SER A 104 27.47 53.39 23.44
N LYS A 105 27.66 52.38 24.30
CA LYS A 105 28.06 52.58 25.71
C LYS A 105 29.56 52.92 25.84
N SER A 106 30.42 52.40 24.96
CA SER A 106 31.86 52.72 24.96
C SER A 106 32.16 54.16 24.51
N SER A 107 31.37 54.69 23.57
CA SER A 107 31.50 56.06 23.07
C SER A 107 30.95 57.12 24.02
N ASN A 108 30.01 56.76 24.91
CA ASN A 108 29.33 57.69 25.82
C ASN A 108 29.97 57.79 27.21
N MET A 109 31.16 57.20 27.42
CA MET A 109 31.91 57.22 28.69
C MET A 109 32.57 58.57 29.03
N ALA A 110 32.33 59.65 28.26
CA ALA A 110 32.85 60.99 28.55
C ALA A 110 31.98 61.83 29.52
N GLY A 111 30.89 61.29 30.10
CA GLY A 111 30.00 62.02 31.02
C GLY A 111 29.36 61.15 32.12
N PRO A 112 28.81 61.76 33.20
CA PRO A 112 28.44 61.05 34.43
C PRO A 112 27.33 60.02 34.21
N SER A 113 27.61 58.79 34.67
CA SER A 113 26.93 57.54 34.33
C SER A 113 25.45 57.48 34.76
N LYS A 114 24.52 57.34 33.79
CA LYS A 114 23.10 56.97 34.02
C LYS A 114 22.91 55.45 34.06
N ALA A 115 23.65 54.75 34.91
CA ALA A 115 23.69 53.28 34.97
C ALA A 115 22.36 52.51 35.20
N PRO A 116 21.35 52.98 35.97
CA PRO A 116 20.19 52.15 36.34
C PRO A 116 19.13 52.00 35.24
N ALA A 117 18.88 53.06 34.47
CA ALA A 117 17.85 53.06 33.42
C ALA A 117 18.29 52.18 32.23
N ASP A 118 19.57 52.26 31.87
CA ASP A 118 20.16 51.53 30.73
C ASP A 118 20.20 50.02 30.98
N HIS A 119 20.56 49.59 32.20
CA HIS A 119 20.51 48.19 32.60
C HIS A 119 19.07 47.62 32.54
N THR A 120 18.07 48.45 32.83
CA THR A 120 16.66 48.06 32.81
C THR A 120 16.12 47.91 31.37
N HIS A 121 16.66 48.65 30.40
CA HIS A 121 16.34 48.47 28.98
C HIS A 121 16.97 47.20 28.40
N MET A 122 18.25 46.97 28.69
CA MET A 122 18.95 45.74 28.27
C MET A 122 18.27 44.49 28.86
N LYS A 123 17.95 44.52 30.16
CA LYS A 123 17.24 43.43 30.81
C LYS A 123 15.89 43.14 30.13
N ARG A 124 15.09 44.17 29.85
CA ARG A 124 13.80 44.01 29.12
C ARG A 124 13.97 43.43 27.72
N PHE A 125 15.02 43.83 27.00
CA PHE A 125 15.30 43.31 25.66
C PHE A 125 15.69 41.82 25.70
N VAL A 126 16.61 41.43 26.58
CA VAL A 126 17.00 40.03 26.79
C VAL A 126 15.82 39.20 27.25
N ASP A 127 14.99 39.72 28.17
CA ASP A 127 13.77 39.04 28.63
C ASP A 127 12.77 38.83 27.47
N SER A 128 12.61 39.80 26.58
CA SER A 128 11.78 39.67 25.37
C SER A 128 12.32 38.61 24.42
N MET A 129 13.63 38.61 24.17
CA MET A 129 14.28 37.61 23.30
C MET A 129 14.13 36.20 23.86
N LEU A 130 14.35 36.02 25.17
CA LEU A 130 14.18 34.73 25.84
C LEU A 130 12.72 34.26 25.81
N LYS A 131 11.76 35.19 25.82
CA LYS A 131 10.33 34.87 25.67
C LYS A 131 10.02 34.39 24.25
N ASP A 132 10.54 35.07 23.24
CA ASP A 132 10.33 34.72 21.83
C ASP A 132 10.97 33.37 21.47
N ILE A 133 12.20 33.12 21.96
CA ILE A 133 12.87 31.82 21.81
C ILE A 133 12.01 30.71 22.44
N ARG A 134 11.55 30.89 23.68
CA ARG A 134 10.67 29.92 24.36
C ARG A 134 9.37 29.67 23.59
N ALA A 135 8.74 30.72 23.08
CA ALA A 135 7.51 30.60 22.28
C ALA A 135 7.75 29.85 20.97
N SER A 136 8.87 30.12 20.29
CA SER A 136 9.26 29.43 19.05
C SER A 136 9.50 27.92 19.28
N TYR A 137 10.24 27.57 20.34
CA TYR A 137 10.44 26.16 20.71
C TYR A 137 9.13 25.46 21.04
N LYS A 138 8.23 26.12 21.80
CA LYS A 138 6.91 25.57 22.11
C LYS A 138 6.08 25.33 20.86
N SER A 139 6.05 26.29 19.93
CA SER A 139 5.33 26.14 18.64
C SER A 139 5.89 24.98 17.82
N ARG A 140 7.21 24.85 17.74
CA ARG A 140 7.86 23.73 17.04
C ARG A 140 7.54 22.38 17.69
N GLU A 141 7.56 22.31 19.02
CA GLU A 141 7.20 21.10 19.76
C GLU A 141 5.74 20.71 19.50
N GLU A 142 4.82 21.68 19.51
CA GLU A 142 3.41 21.47 19.17
C GLU A 142 3.23 20.98 17.73
N GLN A 143 3.98 21.52 16.77
CA GLN A 143 3.98 21.05 15.38
C GLN A 143 4.48 19.60 15.26
N LEU A 144 5.58 19.25 15.94
CA LEU A 144 6.12 17.88 15.93
C LEU A 144 5.18 16.89 16.62
N ALA A 145 4.57 17.29 17.74
CA ALA A 145 3.56 16.49 18.42
C ALA A 145 2.32 16.32 17.53
N GLY A 146 1.89 17.37 16.83
CA GLY A 146 0.80 17.33 15.85
C GLY A 146 1.08 16.39 14.69
N ALA A 147 2.26 16.48 14.08
CA ALA A 147 2.70 15.60 13.00
C ALA A 147 2.73 14.13 13.47
N THR A 148 3.32 13.86 14.63
CA THR A 148 3.37 12.52 15.23
C THR A 148 1.97 11.94 15.47
N ARG A 149 1.05 12.74 16.04
CA ARG A 149 -0.36 12.36 16.21
C ARG A 149 -1.03 12.10 14.85
N GLY A 150 -0.75 12.92 13.84
CA GLY A 150 -1.25 12.76 12.48
C GLY A 150 -0.76 11.48 11.81
N TYR A 151 0.53 11.16 11.90
CA TYR A 151 1.10 9.90 11.41
C TYR A 151 0.48 8.71 12.12
N LYS A 152 0.39 8.74 13.45
CA LYS A 152 -0.26 7.68 14.24
C LYS A 152 -1.72 7.46 13.81
N LYS A 153 -2.47 8.53 13.53
CA LYS A 153 -3.84 8.44 13.02
C LYS A 153 -3.90 7.80 11.63
N ARG A 154 -3.04 8.23 10.71
CA ARG A 154 -2.95 7.66 9.35
C ARG A 154 -2.57 6.18 9.39
N MET A 155 -1.61 5.81 10.23
CA MET A 155 -1.16 4.43 10.40
C MET A 155 -2.30 3.54 10.93
N LYS A 156 -3.04 4.00 11.95
CA LYS A 156 -4.26 3.30 12.42
C LYS A 156 -5.31 3.12 11.32
N ASN A 157 -5.52 4.13 10.48
CA ASN A 157 -6.47 4.02 9.37
C ASN A 157 -6.01 3.02 8.30
N LEU A 158 -4.70 2.98 8.01
CA LEU A 158 -4.13 2.02 7.08
C LEU A 158 -4.30 0.58 7.59
N VAL A 159 -4.03 0.34 8.87
CA VAL A 159 -4.25 -0.97 9.52
C VAL A 159 -5.71 -1.41 9.38
N LYS A 160 -6.68 -0.53 9.65
CA LYS A 160 -8.11 -0.84 9.47
C LYS A 160 -8.47 -1.19 8.03
N LYS A 161 -7.93 -0.45 7.06
CA LYS A 161 -8.15 -0.76 5.63
C LYS A 161 -7.55 -2.12 5.27
N HIS A 162 -6.36 -2.43 5.78
CA HIS A 162 -5.72 -3.71 5.60
C HIS A 162 -6.53 -4.86 6.22
N GLU A 163 -7.07 -4.69 7.42
CA GLU A 163 -7.96 -5.68 8.06
C GLU A 163 -9.21 -5.93 7.21
N ASN A 164 -9.87 -4.86 6.73
CA ASN A 164 -11.05 -4.99 5.85
C ASN A 164 -10.72 -5.72 4.54
N LEU A 165 -9.55 -5.42 3.95
CA LEU A 165 -9.09 -6.09 2.74
C LEU A 165 -8.80 -7.57 3.00
N LEU A 166 -8.20 -7.92 4.13
CA LEU A 166 -7.98 -9.32 4.50
C LEU A 166 -9.29 -10.09 4.68
N ILE A 167 -10.32 -9.45 5.25
CA ILE A 167 -11.65 -10.06 5.38
C ILE A 167 -12.25 -10.32 3.99
N ALA A 168 -12.22 -9.32 3.10
CA ALA A 168 -12.73 -9.46 1.73
C ALA A 168 -11.97 -10.54 0.94
N TYR A 169 -10.64 -10.59 1.10
CA TYR A 169 -9.79 -11.59 0.50
C TYR A 169 -10.10 -13.00 1.01
N GLY A 170 -10.26 -13.16 2.32
CA GLY A 170 -10.64 -14.44 2.94
C GLY A 170 -11.99 -14.94 2.43
N LEU A 171 -12.97 -14.05 2.32
CA LEU A 171 -14.28 -14.38 1.75
C LEU A 171 -14.17 -14.81 0.28
N GLN A 172 -13.39 -14.09 -0.53
CA GLN A 172 -13.17 -14.43 -1.94
C GLN A 172 -12.47 -15.78 -2.09
N ARG A 173 -11.47 -16.08 -1.25
CA ARG A 173 -10.81 -17.39 -1.22
C ARG A 173 -11.79 -18.52 -0.94
N GLU A 174 -12.65 -18.34 0.05
CA GLU A 174 -13.63 -19.36 0.42
C GLU A 174 -14.64 -19.58 -0.70
N GLN A 175 -15.10 -18.50 -1.33
CA GLN A 175 -15.96 -18.60 -2.51
C GLN A 175 -15.29 -19.39 -3.64
N ILE A 176 -14.03 -19.07 -3.98
CA ILE A 176 -13.28 -19.80 -5.01
C ILE A 176 -13.10 -21.27 -4.63
N ARG A 177 -12.83 -21.58 -3.36
CA ARG A 177 -12.71 -22.97 -2.88
C ARG A 177 -14.03 -23.73 -2.96
N SER A 178 -15.16 -23.06 -2.70
CA SER A 178 -16.49 -23.67 -2.74
C SER A 178 -17.03 -23.87 -4.17
N LEU A 179 -16.71 -22.97 -5.10
CA LEU A 179 -17.14 -23.06 -6.51
C LEU A 179 -16.15 -23.80 -7.42
N GLY A 180 -14.87 -23.83 -7.07
CA GLY A 180 -13.80 -24.37 -7.91
C GLY A 180 -13.59 -25.88 -7.72
N SER A 181 -13.31 -26.59 -8.82
CA SER A 181 -12.72 -27.94 -8.75
C SER A 181 -11.34 -27.90 -8.08
N SER A 182 -10.85 -29.03 -7.57
CA SER A 182 -9.62 -29.18 -6.76
C SER A 182 -8.32 -28.62 -7.37
N ALA A 183 -8.34 -28.19 -8.64
CA ALA A 183 -7.21 -27.62 -9.36
C ALA A 183 -7.12 -26.09 -9.30
N THR A 184 -8.09 -25.40 -8.71
CA THR A 184 -8.16 -23.92 -8.73
C THR A 184 -7.30 -23.32 -7.62
N ASP A 185 -6.19 -22.67 -7.96
CA ASP A 185 -5.33 -21.97 -6.99
C ASP A 185 -6.09 -20.80 -6.36
N CYS A 186 -6.34 -20.90 -5.06
CA CYS A 186 -6.97 -19.83 -4.29
C CYS A 186 -5.96 -18.70 -3.98
N GLY A 187 -4.65 -18.92 -4.15
CA GLY A 187 -3.48 -18.04 -3.92
C GLY A 187 -2.78 -18.26 -2.55
N PRO A 188 -1.98 -17.29 -2.05
CA PRO A 188 -1.33 -17.35 -0.72
C PRO A 188 -2.27 -17.14 0.50
N ALA A 189 -2.05 -17.89 1.58
CA ALA A 189 -2.87 -17.82 2.79
C ALA A 189 -2.82 -16.43 3.49
N GLU A 190 -3.90 -16.07 4.21
CA GLU A 190 -4.04 -14.78 4.91
C GLU A 190 -2.88 -14.46 5.88
N LEU A 191 -2.33 -15.51 6.50
CA LEU A 191 -1.17 -15.43 7.38
C LEU A 191 0.07 -14.79 6.72
N HIS A 192 0.22 -14.87 5.40
CA HIS A 192 1.34 -14.22 4.68
C HIS A 192 1.24 -12.69 4.66
N PHE A 193 0.08 -12.14 4.98
CA PHE A 193 -0.18 -10.70 4.97
C PHE A 193 -0.23 -10.10 6.38
N SER A 194 0.12 -10.88 7.41
CA SER A 194 0.11 -10.43 8.80
C SER A 194 1.00 -9.21 9.03
N ILE A 195 0.46 -8.17 9.66
CA ILE A 195 1.27 -7.05 10.16
C ILE A 195 2.07 -7.53 11.37
N THR A 196 3.39 -7.36 11.36
CA THR A 196 4.29 -7.79 12.45
C THR A 196 4.61 -6.66 13.44
N ASP A 197 4.30 -5.41 13.08
CA ASP A 197 4.66 -4.24 13.89
C ASP A 197 3.88 -4.20 15.23
N PRO A 198 4.58 -4.28 16.39
CA PRO A 198 3.95 -4.31 17.69
C PRO A 198 3.23 -3.01 18.07
N GLU A 199 3.59 -1.86 17.49
CA GLU A 199 2.90 -0.58 17.75
C GLU A 199 1.53 -0.48 17.07
N LEU A 200 1.33 -1.31 16.04
CA LEU A 200 0.13 -1.34 15.21
C LEU A 200 -0.84 -2.44 15.58
N LEU A 201 -0.33 -3.51 16.17
CA LEU A 201 -1.13 -4.66 16.58
C LEU A 201 -1.88 -4.38 17.87
N THR A 202 -3.21 -4.53 17.82
CA THR A 202 -4.01 -4.69 19.03
C THR A 202 -3.79 -6.09 19.61
N ASN A 203 -4.06 -6.27 20.92
CA ASN A 203 -3.97 -7.59 21.55
C ASN A 203 -4.84 -8.63 20.82
N THR A 204 -6.01 -8.21 20.34
CA THR A 204 -6.92 -9.06 19.56
C THR A 204 -6.33 -9.46 18.22
N THR A 205 -5.74 -8.52 17.47
CA THR A 205 -5.09 -8.80 16.18
C THR A 205 -3.89 -9.75 16.36
N ARG A 206 -3.12 -9.58 17.45
CA ARG A 206 -1.99 -10.46 17.78
C ARG A 206 -2.45 -11.88 18.07
N GLU A 207 -3.53 -12.04 18.83
CA GLU A 207 -4.08 -13.35 19.14
C GLU A 207 -4.68 -14.03 17.90
N LEU A 208 -5.35 -13.26 17.03
CA LEU A 208 -5.83 -13.75 15.73
C LEU A 208 -4.68 -14.29 14.86
N ASN A 209 -3.54 -13.59 14.81
CA ASN A 209 -2.39 -14.06 14.05
C ASN A 209 -1.81 -15.36 14.62
N ARG A 210 -1.72 -15.50 15.94
CA ARG A 210 -1.32 -16.76 16.59
C ARG A 210 -2.27 -17.91 16.26
N LEU A 211 -3.58 -17.66 16.32
CA LEU A 211 -4.58 -18.67 15.98
C LEU A 211 -4.49 -19.09 14.52
N ARG A 212 -4.22 -18.16 13.60
CA ARG A 212 -3.97 -18.46 12.17
C ARG A 212 -2.74 -19.35 11.99
N GLU A 213 -1.65 -19.06 12.67
CA GLU A 213 -0.44 -19.90 12.63
C GLU A 213 -0.71 -21.30 13.19
N HIS A 214 -1.41 -21.41 14.32
CA HIS A 214 -1.77 -22.70 14.90
C HIS A 214 -2.68 -23.50 13.98
N LYS A 215 -3.66 -22.85 13.36
CA LYS A 215 -4.54 -23.47 12.36
C LYS A 215 -3.73 -24.03 11.19
N ALA A 216 -2.82 -23.24 10.61
CA ALA A 216 -1.98 -23.68 9.49
C ALA A 216 -1.09 -24.88 9.86
N LYS A 217 -0.53 -24.90 11.08
CA LYS A 217 0.25 -26.05 11.60
C LYS A 217 -0.61 -27.31 11.71
N LEU A 218 -1.83 -27.19 12.25
CA LEU A 218 -2.75 -28.31 12.39
C LEU A 218 -3.23 -28.83 11.03
N GLU A 219 -3.49 -27.94 10.07
CA GLU A 219 -3.86 -28.32 8.70
C GLU A 219 -2.74 -29.10 8.01
N MET A 220 -1.47 -28.70 8.18
CA MET A 220 -0.33 -29.48 7.71
C MET A 220 -0.27 -30.88 8.34
N GLN A 221 -0.40 -30.97 9.66
CA GLN A 221 -0.37 -32.26 10.38
C GLN A 221 -1.49 -33.19 9.93
N LEU A 222 -2.70 -32.65 9.70
CA LEU A 222 -3.81 -33.41 9.15
C LEU A 222 -3.49 -33.95 7.75
N HIS A 223 -2.86 -33.14 6.91
CA HIS A 223 -2.48 -33.55 5.56
C HIS A 223 -1.38 -34.63 5.57
N GLU A 224 -0.45 -34.56 6.53
CA GLU A 224 0.56 -35.60 6.75
C GLU A 224 -0.05 -36.92 7.24
N LEU A 225 -1.07 -36.87 8.10
CA LEU A 225 -1.78 -38.08 8.59
C LEU A 225 -2.73 -38.71 7.56
N GLN A 226 -3.12 -37.97 6.53
CA GLN A 226 -3.97 -38.43 5.43
C GLN A 226 -3.18 -38.97 4.23
N LYS A 227 -1.85 -38.86 4.26
CA LYS A 227 -0.92 -39.49 3.30
C LYS A 227 -0.45 -40.83 3.82
#